data_AF-A0A2T4S5K8-F1
#
_entry.id   AF-A0A2T4S5K8-F1
#
_cell.length_a   1.000
_cell.length_b   1.000
_cell.length_c   1.000
_cell.angle_alpha   90.00
_cell.angle_beta   90.00
_cell.angle_gamma   90.00
#
_symmetry.space_group_name_H-M   'P 1'
#
loop_
_entity.id
_entity.type
_entity.pdbx_description
1 polymer ?
#
loop_
_entity_poly.entity_id
_entity_poly.type
_entity_poly.pdbx_seq_one_letter_code
_entity_poly.pdbx_strand_id
1 'polypeptide(L)'
;LGVLLYDADRVHEVASTENEQDLYEKQCDLFLNPYDEEVIEQALKDGVSMEWIEAAQNSPAYKLAVEYKFAIPLHPEYRTLPMVWYCPPLSPIMNYFEGKDSIKNPDAIFPAIEEMRLPIEYLASLLTAGDTKAVKEALQRMAMMRSYMRAQVTGKDFDLDRLDRLGLTARQTK
;
A
#
# COMPACT_ATOMS: atom_id res chain seq x y z
N LEU A 1 -7.57 -12.48 -1.20
CA LEU A 1 -8.11 -12.66 0.17
C LEU A 1 -6.97 -13.08 1.07
N GLY A 2 -6.91 -12.58 2.30
CA GLY A 2 -5.86 -12.89 3.26
C GLY A 2 -6.30 -12.50 4.66
N VAL A 3 -5.77 -13.18 5.67
CA VAL A 3 -6.11 -12.94 7.08
C VAL A 3 -5.40 -11.68 7.58
N LEU A 4 -6.09 -10.90 8.42
CA LEU A 4 -5.52 -9.74 9.12
C LEU A 4 -5.84 -9.91 10.60
N LEU A 5 -4.81 -9.85 11.43
CA LEU A 5 -4.97 -9.73 12.88
C LEU A 5 -5.12 -8.25 13.21
N TYR A 6 -6.05 -7.89 14.09
CA TYR A 6 -6.24 -6.51 14.52
C TYR A 6 -6.63 -6.44 15.99
N ASP A 7 -6.29 -5.32 16.62
CA ASP A 7 -6.68 -5.02 17.99
C ASP A 7 -8.11 -4.47 18.04
N ALA A 8 -9.04 -5.26 18.59
CA ALA A 8 -10.44 -4.89 18.69
C ALA A 8 -10.71 -3.79 19.73
N ASP A 9 -9.89 -3.67 20.78
CA ASP A 9 -10.08 -2.69 21.84
C ASP A 9 -9.76 -1.26 21.35
N ARG A 10 -8.90 -1.14 20.34
CA ARG A 10 -8.50 0.13 19.72
C ARG A 10 -9.43 0.59 18.59
N VAL A 11 -10.44 -0.20 18.21
CA VAL A 11 -11.37 0.14 17.11
C VAL A 11 -12.09 1.46 17.35
N HIS A 12 -12.64 1.67 18.55
CA HIS A 12 -13.37 2.89 18.88
C HIS A 12 -12.46 4.12 18.87
N GLU A 13 -11.24 3.98 19.41
CA GLU A 13 -10.22 5.03 19.40
C GLU A 13 -9.94 5.49 17.96
N VAL A 14 -9.66 4.54 17.07
CA VAL A 14 -9.30 4.84 15.68
C VAL A 14 -10.47 5.41 14.90
N ALA A 15 -11.68 4.82 15.00
CA ALA A 15 -12.87 5.34 14.34
C ALA A 15 -13.25 6.76 14.80
N SER A 16 -12.85 7.14 16.02
CA SER A 16 -13.12 8.46 16.60
C SER A 16 -12.02 9.50 16.34
N THR A 17 -10.99 9.19 15.53
CA THR A 17 -9.90 10.12 15.21
C THR A 17 -10.44 11.43 14.63
N GLU A 18 -10.08 12.59 15.19
CA GLU A 18 -10.67 13.88 14.81
C GLU A 18 -10.47 14.18 13.32
N ASN A 19 -9.24 14.07 12.84
CA ASN A 19 -8.88 14.30 11.45
C ASN A 19 -9.15 13.06 10.59
N GLU A 20 -10.01 13.21 9.58
CA GLU A 20 -10.41 12.13 8.68
C GLU A 20 -9.25 11.62 7.81
N GLN A 21 -8.28 12.48 7.49
CA GLN A 21 -7.10 12.09 6.69
C GLN A 21 -6.15 11.16 7.45
N ASP A 22 -6.20 11.17 8.79
CA ASP A 22 -5.38 10.30 9.61
C ASP A 22 -5.99 8.88 9.75
N LEU A 23 -7.27 8.70 9.41
CA LEU A 23 -7.99 7.42 9.58
C LEU A 23 -7.35 6.26 8.80
N TYR A 24 -6.79 6.52 7.62
CA TYR A 24 -6.09 5.50 6.84
C TYR A 24 -4.89 4.92 7.61
N GLU A 25 -3.97 5.78 8.05
CA GLU A 25 -2.77 5.34 8.76
C GLU A 25 -3.12 4.76 10.13
N LYS A 26 -4.09 5.36 10.83
CA LYS A 26 -4.59 4.83 12.10
C LYS A 26 -5.23 3.46 11.95
N GLN A 27 -5.92 3.19 10.84
CA GLN A 27 -6.44 1.85 10.55
C GLN A 27 -5.31 0.87 10.25
N CYS A 28 -4.24 1.29 9.56
CA CYS A 28 -3.04 0.47 9.43
C CYS A 28 -2.42 0.12 10.79
N ASP A 29 -2.39 1.06 11.74
CA ASP A 29 -1.86 0.87 13.10
C ASP A 29 -2.69 -0.11 13.96
N LEU A 30 -3.93 -0.45 13.53
CA LEU A 30 -4.71 -1.51 14.15
C LEU A 30 -4.25 -2.90 13.73
N PHE A 31 -3.65 -3.02 12.54
CA PHE A 31 -3.23 -4.32 12.03
C PHE A 31 -1.96 -4.78 12.72
N LEU A 32 -2.04 -5.95 13.35
CA LEU A 32 -0.98 -6.53 14.14
C LEU A 32 0.00 -7.30 13.25
N ASN A 33 1.28 -7.27 13.62
CA ASN A 33 2.32 -8.03 12.93
C ASN A 33 2.18 -9.54 13.25
N PRO A 34 1.82 -10.40 12.27
CA PRO A 34 1.60 -11.81 12.52
C PRO A 34 2.90 -12.61 12.77
N TYR A 35 4.06 -11.97 12.63
CA TYR A 35 5.38 -12.54 12.93
C TYR A 35 5.92 -12.14 14.31
N ASP A 36 5.24 -11.24 15.01
CA ASP A 36 5.65 -10.80 16.34
C ASP A 36 5.28 -11.86 17.39
N GLU A 37 6.25 -12.29 18.19
CA GLU A 37 6.07 -13.32 19.22
C GLU A 37 5.03 -12.92 20.26
N GLU A 38 4.96 -11.63 20.63
CA GLU A 38 3.97 -11.13 21.58
C GLU A 38 2.55 -11.18 21.00
N VAL A 39 2.40 -10.83 19.71
CA VAL A 39 1.12 -10.92 18.99
C VAL A 39 0.66 -12.36 18.85
N ILE A 40 1.58 -13.29 18.55
CA ILE A 40 1.28 -14.72 18.43
C ILE A 40 0.81 -15.28 19.78
N GLU A 41 1.53 -14.99 20.86
CA GLU A 41 1.15 -15.45 22.20
C GLU A 41 -0.22 -14.89 22.61
N GLN A 42 -0.46 -13.60 22.36
CA GLN A 42 -1.74 -12.97 22.67
C GLN A 42 -2.88 -13.53 21.82
N ALA A 43 -2.68 -13.72 20.51
CA ALA A 43 -3.69 -14.30 19.63
C ALA A 43 -4.08 -15.73 20.07
N LEU A 44 -3.12 -16.54 20.53
CA LEU A 44 -3.40 -17.87 21.09
C LEU A 44 -4.21 -17.79 22.40
N LYS A 45 -3.91 -16.83 23.28
CA LYS A 45 -4.68 -16.58 24.52
C LYS A 45 -6.13 -16.16 24.21
N ASP A 46 -6.32 -15.39 23.14
CA ASP A 46 -7.63 -14.92 22.67
C ASP A 46 -8.40 -15.97 21.86
N GLY A 47 -7.82 -17.17 21.69
CA GLY A 47 -8.48 -18.33 21.06
C GLY A 47 -8.35 -18.42 19.54
N VAL A 48 -7.45 -17.63 18.92
CA VAL A 48 -7.10 -17.75 17.51
C VAL A 48 -6.23 -18.99 17.33
N SER A 49 -6.63 -19.93 16.47
CA SER A 49 -5.85 -21.15 16.24
C SER A 49 -4.53 -20.84 15.51
N MET A 50 -3.53 -21.70 15.69
CA MET A 50 -2.26 -21.56 14.99
C MET A 50 -2.43 -21.58 13.46
N GLU A 51 -3.40 -22.33 12.93
CA GLU A 51 -3.71 -22.34 11.50
C GLU A 51 -4.11 -20.95 10.97
N TRP A 52 -4.89 -20.18 11.75
CA TRP A 52 -5.27 -18.80 11.39
C TRP A 52 -4.08 -17.83 11.50
N ILE A 53 -3.20 -18.04 12.48
CA ILE A 53 -1.96 -17.25 12.63
C ILE A 53 -1.03 -17.51 11.44
N GLU A 54 -0.81 -18.76 11.06
CA GLU A 54 -0.03 -19.13 9.86
C GLU A 54 -0.64 -18.57 8.58
N ALA A 55 -1.98 -18.54 8.47
CA ALA A 55 -2.67 -17.90 7.36
C ALA A 55 -2.49 -16.37 7.35
N ALA A 56 -2.38 -15.73 8.53
CA ALA A 56 -2.05 -14.32 8.65
C ALA A 56 -0.61 -14.02 8.24
N GLN A 57 0.34 -14.88 8.64
CA GLN A 57 1.75 -14.80 8.20
C GLN A 57 1.90 -14.96 6.69
N ASN A 58 1.01 -15.70 6.03
CA ASN A 58 1.02 -15.87 4.58
C ASN A 58 0.02 -14.95 3.84
N SER A 59 -0.52 -13.94 4.53
CA SER A 59 -1.60 -13.12 4.01
C SER A 59 -1.14 -12.15 2.91
N PRO A 60 -1.66 -12.28 1.67
CA PRO A 60 -1.41 -11.27 0.64
C PRO A 60 -2.09 -9.93 0.97
N ALA A 61 -3.18 -9.95 1.76
CA ALA A 61 -3.85 -8.72 2.19
C ALA A 61 -2.96 -7.92 3.14
N TYR A 62 -2.31 -8.60 4.10
CA TYR A 62 -1.35 -7.97 5.02
C TYR A 62 -0.17 -7.36 4.27
N LYS A 63 0.41 -8.11 3.33
CA LYS A 63 1.51 -7.61 2.49
C LYS A 63 1.12 -6.36 1.70
N LEU A 64 -0.03 -6.38 1.03
CA LEU A 64 -0.46 -5.25 0.20
C LEU A 64 -0.86 -4.01 1.01
N ALA A 65 -1.52 -4.19 2.16
CA ALA A 65 -2.02 -3.09 2.98
C ALA A 65 -0.95 -2.51 3.92
N VAL A 66 -0.19 -3.38 4.60
CA VAL A 66 0.72 -2.99 5.70
C VAL A 66 2.17 -2.94 5.23
N GLU A 67 2.70 -4.03 4.65
CA GLU A 67 4.13 -4.09 4.29
C GLU A 67 4.46 -3.22 3.07
N TYR A 68 3.64 -3.28 2.03
CA TYR A 68 3.95 -2.66 0.74
C TYR A 68 3.23 -1.30 0.57
N LYS A 69 2.19 -1.04 1.36
CA LYS A 69 1.37 0.18 1.31
C LYS A 69 0.84 0.45 -0.12
N PHE A 70 0.34 -0.59 -0.78
CA PHE A 70 -0.29 -0.52 -2.11
C PHE A 70 -1.80 -0.46 -2.03
N ALA A 71 -2.38 -1.15 -1.05
CA ALA A 71 -3.80 -1.19 -0.83
C ALA A 71 -4.21 -0.09 0.15
N ILE A 72 -5.36 0.53 -0.12
CA ILE A 72 -5.92 1.65 0.64
C ILE A 72 -7.42 1.36 0.88
N PRO A 73 -8.00 1.69 2.05
CA PRO A 73 -9.42 1.51 2.31
C PRO A 73 -10.28 2.38 1.39
N LEU A 74 -11.55 2.00 1.21
CA LEU A 74 -12.54 2.82 0.51
C LEU A 74 -13.30 3.70 1.50
N HIS A 75 -13.31 5.02 1.27
CA HIS A 75 -13.97 6.02 2.10
C HIS A 75 -13.67 5.86 3.61
N PRO A 76 -12.39 5.96 4.04
CA PRO A 76 -12.04 5.89 5.46
C PRO A 76 -12.78 6.92 6.32
N GLU A 77 -13.15 8.08 5.77
CA GLU A 77 -13.93 9.14 6.41
C GLU A 77 -15.31 8.70 6.91
N TYR A 78 -15.85 7.57 6.44
CA TYR A 78 -17.09 7.00 6.96
C TYR A 78 -16.93 6.35 8.34
N ARG A 79 -15.69 6.22 8.84
CA ARG A 79 -15.37 5.74 10.19
C ARG A 79 -15.90 4.35 10.51
N THR A 80 -16.12 3.55 9.46
CA THR A 80 -16.55 2.14 9.57
C THR A 80 -15.39 1.15 9.62
N LEU A 81 -14.15 1.64 9.46
CA LEU A 81 -12.92 0.85 9.38
C LEU A 81 -13.07 -0.32 8.38
N PRO A 82 -13.27 -0.02 7.09
CA PRO A 82 -13.61 -1.02 6.09
C PRO A 82 -12.48 -2.04 5.94
N MET A 83 -12.84 -3.32 5.78
CA MET A 83 -11.88 -4.44 5.62
C MET A 83 -11.70 -4.88 4.16
N VAL A 84 -12.36 -4.19 3.22
CA VAL A 84 -12.16 -4.37 1.78
C VAL A 84 -11.36 -3.19 1.25
N TRP A 85 -10.15 -3.47 0.77
CA TRP A 85 -9.16 -2.47 0.37
C TRP A 85 -8.86 -2.57 -1.12
N TYR A 86 -8.43 -1.46 -1.70
CA TYR A 86 -8.25 -1.30 -3.15
C TYR A 86 -6.84 -0.83 -3.46
N CYS A 87 -6.22 -1.41 -4.49
CA CYS A 87 -5.01 -0.85 -5.08
C CYS A 87 -5.42 0.21 -6.12
N PRO A 88 -4.93 1.46 -6.04
CA PRO A 88 -5.28 2.48 -7.01
C PRO A 88 -4.76 2.12 -8.41
N PRO A 89 -5.53 2.37 -9.49
CA PRO A 89 -5.12 1.99 -10.83
C PRO A 89 -4.05 2.95 -11.37
N LEU A 90 -3.01 2.38 -12.00
CA LEU A 90 -2.11 3.16 -12.86
C LEU A 90 -2.86 3.53 -14.15
N SER A 91 -3.02 4.82 -14.39
CA SER A 91 -3.66 5.36 -15.61
C SER A 91 -2.60 5.69 -16.68
N PRO A 92 -2.94 5.67 -17.98
CA PRO A 92 -2.04 6.17 -19.01
C PRO A 92 -1.58 7.60 -18.72
N ILE A 93 -0.27 7.81 -18.79
CA ILE A 93 0.35 9.13 -18.68
C ILE A 93 0.20 9.79 -20.05
N MET A 94 -0.51 10.92 -20.13
CA MET A 94 -0.83 11.55 -21.42
C MET A 94 0.45 11.90 -22.21
N ASN A 95 1.53 12.31 -21.53
CA ASN A 95 2.78 12.73 -22.16
C ASN A 95 3.73 11.58 -22.56
N TYR A 96 3.50 10.34 -22.11
CA TYR A 96 4.35 9.20 -22.48
C TYR A 96 4.00 8.64 -23.87
N PHE A 97 2.81 8.94 -24.38
CA PHE A 97 2.39 8.64 -25.76
C PHE A 97 2.82 9.70 -26.79
N GLU A 98 3.40 10.83 -26.34
CA GLU A 98 3.99 11.86 -27.22
C GLU A 98 5.52 11.73 -27.39
N GLY A 99 6.14 10.70 -26.82
CA GLY A 99 7.46 10.22 -27.27
C GLY A 99 8.69 11.06 -26.92
N LYS A 100 8.72 11.81 -25.80
CA LYS A 100 9.89 12.63 -25.42
C LYS A 100 10.77 12.06 -24.29
N ASP A 101 10.35 12.05 -23.02
CA ASP A 101 11.18 11.80 -21.81
C ASP A 101 11.66 10.38 -21.45
N SER A 102 10.82 9.42 -21.84
CA SER A 102 10.54 8.16 -21.17
C SER A 102 11.72 7.19 -20.98
N ILE A 103 12.63 7.20 -21.93
CA ILE A 103 13.70 6.22 -22.06
C ILE A 103 14.99 6.74 -21.38
N LYS A 104 15.10 8.05 -21.15
CA LYS A 104 16.34 8.71 -20.71
C LYS A 104 16.42 8.94 -19.20
N ASN A 105 15.30 9.16 -18.53
CA ASN A 105 15.27 9.39 -17.09
C ASN A 105 14.33 8.39 -16.39
N PRO A 106 14.87 7.36 -15.74
CA PRO A 106 14.08 6.39 -14.98
C PRO A 106 13.28 7.01 -13.81
N ASP A 107 13.73 8.15 -13.27
CA ASP A 107 13.04 8.89 -12.22
C ASP A 107 11.91 9.78 -12.77
N ALA A 108 11.71 9.84 -14.10
CA ALA A 108 10.56 10.52 -14.70
C ALA A 108 9.21 9.89 -14.30
N ILE A 109 9.22 8.71 -13.68
CA ILE A 109 8.03 8.04 -13.14
C ILE A 109 7.34 8.87 -12.05
N PHE A 110 8.10 9.64 -11.27
CA PHE A 110 7.59 10.45 -10.16
C PHE A 110 6.74 11.65 -10.63
N PRO A 111 7.24 12.53 -11.53
CA PRO A 111 6.42 13.60 -12.10
C PRO A 111 5.31 13.05 -13.03
N ALA A 112 5.56 11.94 -13.73
CA ALA A 112 4.56 11.37 -14.63
C ALA A 112 3.28 10.90 -13.93
N ILE A 113 3.35 10.53 -12.65
CA ILE A 113 2.17 10.15 -11.85
C ILE A 113 1.21 11.34 -11.69
N GLU A 114 1.72 12.57 -11.61
CA GLU A 114 0.89 13.79 -11.54
C GLU A 114 0.23 14.11 -12.89
N GLU A 115 0.77 13.59 -14.00
CA GLU A 115 0.26 13.79 -15.36
C GLU A 115 -0.65 12.65 -15.85
N MET A 116 -1.06 11.76 -14.95
CA MET A 116 -1.98 10.68 -15.27
C MET A 116 -3.32 11.23 -15.76
N ARG A 117 -3.94 10.53 -16.72
CA ARG A 117 -5.29 10.88 -17.18
C ARG A 117 -6.34 10.83 -16.07
N LEU A 118 -6.16 9.95 -15.08
CA LEU A 118 -7.02 9.91 -13.91
C LEU A 118 -6.40 10.82 -12.84
N PRO A 119 -7.07 11.91 -12.43
CA PRO A 119 -6.52 12.84 -11.45
C PRO A 119 -6.27 12.15 -10.10
N ILE A 120 -5.15 12.46 -9.46
CA ILE A 120 -4.81 11.90 -8.13
C ILE A 120 -5.83 12.38 -7.10
N GLU A 121 -6.31 13.62 -7.21
CA GLU A 121 -7.32 14.21 -6.33
C GLU A 121 -8.62 13.40 -6.34
N TYR A 122 -9.00 12.86 -7.50
CA TYR A 122 -10.17 12.00 -7.60
C TYR A 122 -9.95 10.69 -6.82
N LEU A 123 -8.79 10.04 -6.99
CA LEU A 123 -8.46 8.83 -6.24
C LEU A 123 -8.38 9.09 -4.73
N ALA A 124 -7.78 10.21 -4.33
CA ALA A 124 -7.66 10.61 -2.94
C ALA A 124 -9.02 10.86 -2.29
N SER A 125 -9.96 11.47 -3.02
CA SER A 125 -11.34 11.65 -2.54
C SER A 125 -12.08 10.34 -2.25
N LEU A 126 -11.66 9.23 -2.86
CA LEU A 126 -12.27 7.91 -2.66
C LEU A 126 -11.54 7.07 -1.62
N LEU A 127 -10.21 7.20 -1.52
CA LEU A 127 -9.37 6.24 -0.81
C LEU A 127 -8.76 6.79 0.48
N THR A 128 -8.59 8.10 0.61
CA THR A 128 -7.75 8.69 1.68
C THR A 128 -8.36 9.97 2.26
N ALA A 129 -9.69 10.12 2.20
CA ALA A 129 -10.38 11.33 2.66
C ALA A 129 -9.80 12.63 2.04
N GLY A 130 -9.34 12.55 0.79
CA GLY A 130 -8.74 13.67 0.06
C GLY A 130 -7.22 13.83 0.19
N ASP A 131 -6.52 13.02 1.01
CA ASP A 131 -5.04 13.09 1.09
C ASP A 131 -4.38 12.50 -0.17
N THR A 132 -3.85 13.37 -1.03
CA THR A 132 -3.18 12.95 -2.27
C THR A 132 -1.83 12.28 -2.03
N LYS A 133 -1.21 12.48 -0.87
CA LYS A 133 0.13 11.98 -0.57
C LYS A 133 0.14 10.45 -0.52
N ALA A 134 -0.72 9.84 0.29
CA ALA A 134 -0.77 8.38 0.42
C ALA A 134 -1.06 7.68 -0.93
N VAL A 135 -1.99 8.22 -1.72
CA VAL A 135 -2.29 7.70 -3.07
C VAL A 135 -1.08 7.84 -4.00
N LYS A 136 -0.43 9.00 -4.01
CA LYS A 136 0.75 9.26 -4.84
C LYS A 136 1.88 8.30 -4.49
N GLU A 137 2.16 8.09 -3.22
CA GLU A 137 3.21 7.15 -2.79
C GLU A 137 2.89 5.70 -3.20
N ALA A 138 1.64 5.25 -3.03
CA ALA A 138 1.22 3.91 -3.47
C ALA A 138 1.42 3.71 -4.97
N LEU A 139 1.04 4.71 -5.79
CA LEU A 139 1.25 4.69 -7.24
C LEU A 139 2.74 4.68 -7.60
N GLN A 140 3.57 5.47 -6.92
CA GLN A 140 5.01 5.52 -7.12
C GLN A 140 5.67 4.17 -6.83
N ARG A 141 5.30 3.53 -5.71
CA ARG A 141 5.79 2.21 -5.35
C ARG A 141 5.40 1.14 -6.38
N MET A 142 4.14 1.12 -6.82
CA MET A 142 3.69 0.18 -7.87
C MET A 142 4.41 0.39 -9.20
N ALA A 143 4.60 1.64 -9.60
CA ALA A 143 5.29 1.97 -10.85
C ALA A 143 6.78 1.56 -10.78
N MET A 144 7.43 1.75 -9.63
CA MET A 144 8.80 1.32 -9.37
C MET A 144 8.92 -0.21 -9.38
N MET A 145 8.02 -0.92 -8.70
CA MET A 145 7.98 -2.39 -8.71
C MET A 145 7.82 -2.93 -10.13
N ARG A 146 6.95 -2.32 -10.95
CA ARG A 146 6.80 -2.67 -12.37
C ARG A 146 8.11 -2.47 -13.16
N SER A 147 8.84 -1.39 -12.89
CA SER A 147 10.13 -1.11 -13.53
C SER A 147 11.18 -2.15 -13.14
N TYR A 148 11.27 -2.49 -11.85
CA TYR A 148 12.16 -3.52 -11.32
C TYR A 148 11.87 -4.90 -11.95
N MET A 149 10.61 -5.33 -11.94
CA MET A 149 10.20 -6.61 -12.52
C MET A 149 10.49 -6.68 -14.02
N ARG A 150 10.32 -5.56 -14.75
CA ARG A 150 10.70 -5.48 -16.17
C ARG A 150 12.20 -5.66 -16.36
N ALA A 151 13.03 -5.03 -15.53
CA ALA A 151 14.49 -5.18 -15.62
C ALA A 151 14.91 -6.64 -15.37
N GLN A 152 14.34 -7.29 -14.35
CA GLN A 152 14.58 -8.72 -14.08
C GLN A 152 14.19 -9.62 -15.25
N VAL A 153 12.99 -9.45 -15.80
CA VAL A 153 12.49 -10.27 -16.92
C VAL A 153 13.29 -10.04 -18.20
N THR A 154 13.80 -8.82 -18.42
CA THR A 154 14.57 -8.47 -19.62
C THR A 154 16.08 -8.67 -19.47
N GLY A 155 16.54 -9.14 -18.30
CA GLY A 155 17.97 -9.33 -18.00
C GLY A 155 18.77 -8.03 -18.02
N LYS A 156 18.14 -6.90 -17.71
CA LYS A 156 18.79 -5.59 -17.65
C LYS A 156 19.18 -5.26 -16.21
N ASP A 157 20.26 -4.52 -16.07
CA ASP A 157 20.66 -3.97 -14.78
C ASP A 157 19.58 -3.01 -14.24
N PHE A 158 19.38 -3.08 -12.93
CA PHE A 158 18.50 -2.19 -12.19
C PHE A 158 19.25 -1.62 -10.99
N ASP A 159 19.17 -0.31 -10.85
CA ASP A 159 19.74 0.45 -9.75
C ASP A 159 18.87 0.29 -8.49
N LEU A 160 19.32 -0.54 -7.54
CA LEU A 160 18.56 -0.92 -6.34
C LEU A 160 18.34 0.26 -5.39
N ASP A 161 19.20 1.28 -5.41
CA ASP A 161 19.07 2.48 -4.58
C ASP A 161 17.73 3.21 -4.84
N ARG A 162 17.10 2.95 -6.01
CA ARG A 162 15.79 3.50 -6.37
C ARG A 162 14.63 2.85 -5.62
N LEU A 163 14.78 1.59 -5.19
CA LEU A 163 13.79 0.93 -4.33
C LEU A 163 13.85 1.51 -2.91
N ASP A 164 15.07 1.74 -2.40
CA ASP A 164 15.30 2.27 -1.05
C ASP A 164 14.67 3.66 -0.85
N ARG A 165 14.69 4.51 -1.89
CA ARG A 165 14.02 5.83 -1.89
C ARG A 165 12.52 5.77 -1.59
N LEU A 166 11.88 4.63 -1.85
CA LEU A 166 10.46 4.39 -1.63
C LEU A 166 10.18 3.45 -0.45
N GLY A 167 11.23 3.09 0.31
CA GLY A 167 11.15 2.12 1.39
C GLY A 167 10.83 0.70 0.90
N LEU A 168 11.09 0.41 -0.37
CA LEU A 168 10.90 -0.93 -0.93
C LEU A 168 12.22 -1.69 -0.89
N THR A 169 12.16 -2.98 -0.63
CA THR A 169 13.31 -3.89 -0.74
C THR A 169 13.15 -4.83 -1.92
N ALA A 170 14.27 -5.30 -2.49
CA ALA A 170 14.25 -6.28 -3.58
C ALA A 170 13.55 -7.61 -3.21
N ARG A 171 13.41 -7.92 -1.91
CA ARG A 171 12.68 -9.09 -1.40
C ARG A 171 11.17 -8.89 -1.48
N GLN A 172 10.69 -7.68 -1.23
CA GLN A 172 9.26 -7.34 -1.30
C GLN A 172 8.74 -7.26 -2.74
N THR A 173 9.65 -7.11 -3.71
CA THR A 173 9.33 -7.08 -5.14
C THR A 173 9.38 -8.46 -5.83
N LYS A 174 9.74 -9.53 -5.13
CA LYS A 174 9.77 -10.92 -5.64
C LYS A 174 8.51 -11.68 -5.23
#